data_AF-G9PK73-F1
#
_entry.id   AF-G9PK73-F1
#
_cell.length_a   1.000
_cell.length_b   1.000
_cell.length_c   1.000
_cell.angle_alpha   90.00
_cell.angle_beta   90.00
_cell.angle_gamma   90.00
#
_symmetry.space_group_name_H-M   'P 1'
#
loop_
_entity.id
_entity.type
_entity.pdbx_description
1 polymer ?
#
loop_
_entity_poly.entity_id
_entity_poly.type
_entity_poly.pdbx_seq_one_letter_code
_entity_poly.pdbx_strand_id
1 'polypeptide(L)'
;MDTGKCTAEEETTNRATDRAADAHQPSLSAILHDARVAAGLSIRQASAASGLSTGFISMLEQGKVQDISLQRLGRLVTAYDLEPLDVIEAAGYAPPADLPPFLTYLHTHYRHMPSQAQQELFAAFERIAKKYDLTPHHAGPAPGQDETTDSTPRRHT
;
A
#
# COMPACT_ATOMS: atom_id res chain seq x y z
N MET A 1 -57.15 -16.96 24.08
CA MET A 1 -56.61 -15.73 24.68
C MET A 1 -55.19 -15.62 24.17
N ASP A 2 -55.02 -15.04 22.99
CA ASP A 2 -54.88 -13.61 22.73
C ASP A 2 -53.41 -13.15 22.86
N THR A 3 -52.94 -12.63 21.72
CA THR A 3 -51.83 -11.73 21.42
C THR A 3 -50.38 -11.98 21.88
N GLY A 4 -49.51 -11.91 20.88
CA GLY A 4 -48.20 -11.24 20.98
C GLY A 4 -47.11 -12.03 20.25
N LYS A 5 -46.31 -11.49 19.35
CA LYS A 5 -46.16 -10.15 18.76
C LYS A 5 -45.12 -10.35 17.65
N CYS A 6 -45.32 -9.74 16.49
CA CYS A 6 -44.28 -9.61 15.46
C CYS A 6 -42.97 -9.10 16.07
N THR A 7 -41.85 -9.72 15.71
CA THR A 7 -40.54 -9.04 15.66
C THR A 7 -39.85 -9.44 14.37
N ALA A 8 -40.31 -8.85 13.28
CA ALA A 8 -39.61 -8.78 12.01
C ALA A 8 -38.83 -7.45 11.98
N GLU A 9 -37.86 -7.26 12.89
CA GLU A 9 -37.15 -5.96 13.00
C GLU A 9 -35.64 -6.06 13.27
N GLU A 10 -35.05 -7.25 13.44
CA GLU A 10 -33.59 -7.37 13.74
C GLU A 10 -32.70 -7.74 12.55
N GLU A 11 -33.25 -8.02 11.37
CA GLU A 11 -32.45 -8.48 10.22
C GLU A 11 -31.98 -7.35 9.27
N THR A 12 -32.33 -6.09 9.55
CA THR A 12 -32.04 -4.97 8.64
C THR A 12 -30.78 -4.16 8.99
N THR A 13 -30.18 -4.33 10.17
CA THR A 13 -29.04 -3.49 10.58
C THR A 13 -27.67 -4.00 10.11
N ASN A 14 -27.51 -5.30 9.85
CA ASN A 14 -26.19 -5.85 9.45
C ASN A 14 -25.89 -5.73 7.94
N ARG A 15 -26.87 -5.35 7.11
CA ARG A 15 -26.68 -5.19 5.66
C ARG A 15 -26.23 -3.78 5.24
N ALA A 16 -26.27 -2.83 6.17
CA ALA A 16 -25.93 -1.43 5.90
C ALA A 16 -24.43 -1.14 6.01
N THR A 17 -23.67 -1.94 6.78
CA THR A 17 -22.24 -1.72 7.02
C THR A 17 -21.32 -2.34 5.96
N ASP A 18 -21.77 -3.35 5.21
CA ASP A 18 -20.99 -3.96 4.12
C ASP A 18 -21.00 -3.14 2.82
N ARG A 19 -21.93 -2.19 2.65
CA ARG A 19 -22.06 -1.41 1.40
C ARG A 19 -21.19 -0.13 1.39
N ALA A 20 -20.53 0.20 2.49
CA ALA A 20 -19.68 1.39 2.60
C ALA A 20 -18.19 1.12 2.31
N ALA A 21 -17.78 -0.15 2.20
CA ALA A 21 -16.39 -0.53 1.90
C ALA A 21 -16.08 -0.58 0.39
N ASP A 22 -17.08 -0.38 -0.48
CA ASP A 22 -16.90 -0.30 -1.94
C ASP A 22 -16.58 1.15 -2.37
N ALA A 23 -15.68 1.80 -1.62
CA ALA A 23 -15.09 3.06 -2.05
C ALA A 23 -14.28 2.73 -3.31
N HIS A 24 -14.86 3.03 -4.48
CA HIS A 24 -14.23 2.86 -5.78
C HIS A 24 -12.87 3.57 -5.74
N GLN A 25 -11.79 2.80 -5.54
CA GLN A 25 -10.44 3.33 -5.55
C GLN A 25 -10.25 4.04 -6.89
N PRO A 26 -9.89 5.33 -6.90
CA PRO A 26 -9.80 6.09 -8.14
C PRO A 26 -8.78 5.39 -9.06
N SER A 27 -9.17 5.20 -10.32
CA SER A 27 -8.28 4.57 -11.29
C SER A 27 -7.01 5.41 -11.49
N LEU A 28 -5.90 4.78 -11.85
CA LEU A 28 -4.66 5.48 -12.17
C LEU A 28 -4.87 6.65 -13.14
N SER A 29 -5.71 6.47 -14.16
CA SER A 29 -6.00 7.50 -15.14
C SER A 29 -6.67 8.73 -14.53
N ALA A 30 -7.58 8.53 -13.56
CA ALA A 30 -8.25 9.61 -12.83
C ALA A 30 -7.25 10.35 -11.92
N ILE A 31 -6.43 9.60 -11.17
CA ILE A 31 -5.39 10.16 -10.30
C ILE A 31 -4.45 11.08 -11.09
N LEU A 32 -3.93 10.60 -12.22
CA LEU A 32 -2.98 11.36 -13.04
C LEU A 32 -3.63 12.57 -13.71
N HIS A 33 -4.88 12.44 -14.16
CA HIS A 33 -5.64 13.55 -14.72
C HIS A 33 -5.84 14.66 -13.68
N ASP A 34 -6.33 14.29 -12.50
CA ASP A 34 -6.68 15.23 -11.45
C ASP A 34 -5.43 15.92 -10.89
N ALA A 35 -4.33 15.17 -10.73
CA ALA A 35 -3.04 15.72 -10.35
C ALA A 35 -2.53 16.78 -11.35
N ARG A 36 -2.61 16.48 -12.66
CA ARG A 36 -2.20 17.44 -13.70
C ARG A 36 -3.05 18.72 -13.62
N VAL A 37 -4.36 18.58 -13.44
CA VAL A 37 -5.28 19.71 -13.34
C VAL A 37 -5.04 20.53 -12.08
N ALA A 38 -4.82 19.87 -10.92
CA ALA A 38 -4.49 20.52 -9.66
C ALA A 38 -3.16 21.30 -9.72
N ALA A 39 -2.18 20.77 -10.46
CA ALA A 39 -0.92 21.46 -10.75
C ALA A 39 -1.06 22.62 -11.76
N GLY A 40 -2.26 22.85 -12.31
CA GLY A 40 -2.51 23.90 -13.30
C GLY A 40 -1.82 23.67 -14.65
N LEU A 41 -1.43 22.42 -14.95
CA LEU A 41 -0.65 22.10 -16.14
C LEU A 41 -1.57 21.72 -17.31
N SER A 42 -1.35 22.35 -18.47
CA SER A 42 -1.84 21.80 -19.74
C SER A 42 -1.10 20.51 -20.10
N ILE A 43 -1.68 19.68 -20.97
CA ILE A 43 -1.00 18.47 -21.50
C ILE A 43 0.36 18.81 -22.13
N ARG A 44 0.48 19.97 -22.78
CA ARG A 44 1.76 20.43 -23.36
C ARG A 44 2.80 20.75 -22.29
N GLN A 45 2.40 21.41 -21.20
CA GLN A 45 3.31 21.70 -20.08
C GLN A 45 3.68 20.42 -19.32
N ALA A 46 2.72 19.53 -19.08
CA ALA A 46 2.99 18.21 -18.51
C ALA A 46 3.95 17.38 -19.37
N SER A 47 3.82 17.45 -20.70
CA SER A 47 4.74 16.84 -21.65
C SER A 47 6.15 17.42 -21.52
N ALA A 48 6.29 18.74 -21.41
CA ALA A 48 7.59 19.38 -21.20
C ALA A 48 8.22 19.01 -19.84
N ALA A 49 7.42 18.99 -18.77
CA ALA A 49 7.89 18.69 -17.42
C ALA A 49 8.27 17.22 -17.24
N SER A 50 7.44 16.29 -17.71
CA SER A 50 7.72 14.86 -17.61
C SER A 50 8.66 14.37 -18.70
N GLY A 51 8.76 15.08 -19.84
CA GLY A 51 9.42 14.66 -21.08
C GLY A 51 8.75 13.49 -21.81
N LEU A 52 7.48 13.19 -21.49
CA LEU A 52 6.65 12.23 -22.22
C LEU A 52 5.87 12.94 -23.33
N SER A 53 5.43 12.21 -24.35
CA SER A 53 4.68 12.85 -25.45
C SER A 53 3.28 13.25 -25.00
N THR A 54 2.76 14.34 -25.57
CA THR A 54 1.39 14.82 -25.31
C THR A 54 0.33 13.75 -25.62
N GLY A 55 0.52 13.00 -26.71
CA GLY A 55 -0.37 11.89 -27.07
C GLY A 55 -0.35 10.75 -26.06
N PHE A 56 0.83 10.40 -25.52
CA PHE A 56 0.95 9.39 -24.48
C PHE A 56 0.23 9.82 -23.20
N ILE A 57 0.44 11.05 -22.73
CA ILE A 57 -0.23 11.60 -21.54
C ILE A 57 -1.75 11.62 -21.75
N SER A 58 -2.22 12.07 -22.92
CA SER A 58 -3.65 12.11 -23.25
C SER A 58 -4.30 10.73 -23.24
N MET A 59 -3.65 9.71 -23.83
CA MET A 59 -4.15 8.33 -23.80
C MET A 59 -4.14 7.73 -22.40
N LEU A 60 -3.11 8.03 -21.60
CA LEU A 60 -2.98 7.56 -20.23
C LEU A 60 -4.09 8.12 -19.32
N GLU A 61 -4.31 9.44 -19.35
CA GLU A 61 -5.38 10.09 -18.59
C GLU A 61 -6.79 9.65 -19.04
N GLN A 62 -6.93 9.16 -20.27
CA GLN A 62 -8.17 8.55 -20.77
C GLN A 62 -8.32 7.07 -20.44
N GLY A 63 -7.36 6.46 -19.71
CA GLY A 63 -7.38 5.04 -19.38
C GLY A 63 -7.14 4.11 -20.57
N LYS A 64 -6.60 4.61 -21.68
CA LYS A 64 -6.28 3.81 -22.89
C LYS A 64 -4.93 3.10 -22.82
N VAL A 65 -4.11 3.45 -21.83
CA VAL A 65 -2.85 2.78 -21.52
C VAL A 65 -3.06 2.02 -20.22
N GLN A 66 -2.99 0.69 -20.27
CA GLN A 66 -3.12 -0.15 -19.07
C GLN A 66 -1.76 -0.45 -18.42
N ASP A 67 -0.73 -0.68 -19.24
CA ASP A 67 0.62 -0.97 -18.76
C ASP A 67 1.55 0.23 -18.97
N ILE A 68 1.89 0.91 -17.88
CA ILE A 68 2.91 1.96 -17.83
C ILE A 68 4.10 1.46 -17.02
N SER A 69 5.32 1.61 -17.52
CA SER A 69 6.51 1.23 -16.76
C SER A 69 6.73 2.15 -15.55
N LEU A 70 7.24 1.60 -14.44
CA LEU A 70 7.64 2.38 -13.25
C LEU A 70 8.53 3.58 -13.57
N GLN A 71 9.43 3.45 -14.55
CA GLN A 71 10.30 4.55 -14.97
C GLN A 71 9.51 5.72 -15.59
N ARG A 72 8.49 5.44 -16.41
CA ARG A 72 7.64 6.49 -17.00
C ARG A 72 6.66 7.03 -15.98
N LEU A 73 6.15 6.18 -15.11
CA LEU A 73 5.28 6.57 -14.01
C LEU A 73 6.00 7.53 -13.06
N GLY A 74 7.23 7.21 -12.66
CA GLY A 74 8.07 8.06 -11.81
C GLY A 74 8.30 9.46 -12.38
N ARG A 75 8.40 9.61 -13.71
CA ARG A 75 8.52 10.92 -14.35
C ARG A 75 7.26 11.78 -14.20
N LEU A 76 6.08 11.15 -14.21
CA LEU A 76 4.81 11.84 -13.99
C LEU A 76 4.63 12.17 -12.51
N VAL A 77 4.97 11.24 -11.62
CA VAL A 77 4.98 11.46 -10.17
C VAL A 77 5.81 12.69 -9.81
N THR A 78 7.04 12.78 -10.32
CA THR A 78 7.89 13.97 -10.12
C THR A 78 7.32 15.22 -10.77
N ALA A 79 6.75 15.12 -11.98
CA ALA A 79 6.22 16.29 -12.69
C ALA A 79 4.95 16.87 -12.05
N TYR A 80 4.18 16.05 -11.34
CA TYR A 80 2.92 16.42 -10.70
C TYR A 80 3.02 16.56 -9.19
N ASP A 81 4.21 16.36 -8.61
CA ASP A 81 4.46 16.40 -7.17
C ASP A 81 3.54 15.45 -6.37
N LEU A 82 3.46 14.20 -6.85
CA LEU A 82 2.64 13.15 -6.24
C LEU A 82 3.44 12.31 -5.24
N GLU A 83 2.73 11.74 -4.26
CA GLU A 83 3.28 10.69 -3.40
C GLU A 83 3.51 9.42 -4.25
N PRO A 84 4.75 8.91 -4.36
CA PRO A 84 5.04 7.81 -5.28
C PRO A 84 4.27 6.53 -4.97
N LEU A 85 4.06 6.22 -3.68
CA LEU A 85 3.48 4.95 -3.27
C LEU A 85 2.03 4.82 -3.72
N ASP A 86 1.22 5.86 -3.49
CA ASP A 86 -0.20 5.91 -3.90
C ASP A 86 -0.36 5.66 -5.40
N VAL A 87 0.54 6.23 -6.21
CA VAL A 87 0.50 6.13 -7.67
C VAL A 87 0.98 4.75 -8.16
N ILE A 88 1.99 4.18 -7.49
CA ILE A 88 2.51 2.84 -7.78
C ILE A 88 1.45 1.77 -7.49
N GLU A 89 0.77 1.86 -6.34
CA GLU A 89 -0.32 0.97 -5.97
C GLU A 89 -1.50 1.09 -6.95
N ALA A 90 -1.91 2.31 -7.30
CA ALA A 90 -2.96 2.55 -8.28
C ALA A 90 -2.61 2.03 -9.68
N ALA A 91 -1.32 1.95 -10.02
CA ALA A 91 -0.82 1.34 -11.25
C ALA A 91 -0.73 -0.19 -11.19
N GLY A 92 -1.19 -0.82 -10.10
CA GLY A 92 -1.18 -2.27 -9.91
C GLY A 92 0.19 -2.84 -9.52
N TYR A 93 1.16 -1.98 -9.21
CA TYR A 93 2.41 -2.41 -8.61
C TYR A 93 2.19 -2.57 -7.10
N ALA A 94 2.03 -3.79 -6.63
CA ALA A 94 2.10 -4.08 -5.20
C ALA A 94 3.57 -4.30 -4.84
N PRO A 95 4.25 -3.36 -4.15
CA PRO A 95 5.51 -3.70 -3.52
C PRO A 95 5.26 -4.89 -2.57
N PRO A 96 6.23 -5.82 -2.43
CA PRO A 96 6.07 -6.92 -1.48
C PRO A 96 5.74 -6.34 -0.11
N ALA A 97 4.74 -6.92 0.56
CA ALA A 97 4.19 -6.43 1.83
C ALA A 97 5.28 -6.25 2.91
N ASP A 98 6.37 -7.00 2.78
CA ASP A 98 7.52 -6.92 3.66
C ASP A 98 8.79 -6.51 2.90
N LEU A 99 9.54 -5.61 3.52
CA LEU A 99 10.92 -5.35 3.11
C LEU A 99 11.73 -6.66 3.22
N PRO A 100 12.64 -6.96 2.28
CA PRO A 100 13.53 -8.10 2.43
C PRO A 100 14.28 -8.01 3.77
N PRO A 101 14.61 -9.15 4.40
CA PRO A 101 15.48 -9.15 5.57
C PRO A 101 16.74 -8.32 5.31
N PHE A 102 17.20 -7.56 6.30
CA PHE A 102 18.29 -6.59 6.15
C PHE A 102 19.53 -7.18 5.46
N LEU A 103 19.86 -8.45 5.75
CA LEU A 103 20.96 -9.16 5.10
C LEU A 103 20.76 -9.33 3.58
N THR A 104 19.54 -9.62 3.14
CA THR A 104 19.17 -9.71 1.71
C THR A 104 19.33 -8.36 1.00
N TYR A 105 18.98 -7.26 1.68
CA TYR A 105 19.20 -5.91 1.16
C TYR A 105 20.70 -5.62 0.97
N LEU A 106 21.53 -5.97 1.96
CA LEU A 106 22.99 -5.81 1.87
C LEU A 106 23.59 -6.59 0.69
N HIS A 107 23.19 -7.85 0.51
CA HIS A 107 23.66 -8.67 -0.61
C HIS A 107 23.26 -8.12 -1.97
N THR A 108 22.07 -7.52 -2.08
CA THR A 108 21.51 -7.03 -3.33
C THR A 108 22.08 -5.68 -3.73
N HIS A 109 22.12 -4.71 -2.80
CA HIS A 109 22.54 -3.34 -3.10
C HIS A 109 24.03 -3.08 -2.88
N TYR A 110 24.69 -3.88 -2.04
CA TYR A 110 26.11 -3.73 -1.72
C TYR A 110 26.93 -4.95 -2.17
N ARG A 111 26.59 -5.53 -3.32
CA ARG A 111 27.24 -6.74 -3.87
C ARG A 111 28.76 -6.63 -4.04
N HIS A 112 29.28 -5.41 -4.20
CA HIS A 112 30.72 -5.13 -4.33
C HIS A 112 31.45 -5.12 -2.98
N MET A 113 30.73 -5.13 -1.86
CA MET A 113 31.29 -5.19 -0.52
C MET A 113 31.70 -6.63 -0.17
N PRO A 114 32.85 -6.85 0.48
CA PRO A 114 33.22 -8.16 1.00
C PRO A 114 32.13 -8.72 1.93
N SER A 115 31.86 -10.03 1.85
CA SER A 115 30.86 -10.70 2.68
C SER A 115 31.10 -10.50 4.18
N GLN A 116 32.38 -10.45 4.59
CA GLN A 116 32.76 -10.17 5.97
C GLN A 116 32.28 -8.77 6.43
N ALA A 117 32.44 -7.74 5.60
CA ALA A 117 31.99 -6.39 5.95
C ALA A 117 30.46 -6.29 6.03
N GLN A 118 29.74 -7.04 5.16
CA GLN A 118 28.28 -7.14 5.24
C GLN A 118 27.83 -7.82 6.55
N GLN A 119 28.55 -8.86 7.00
CA GLN A 119 28.29 -9.53 8.28
C GLN A 119 28.58 -8.63 9.49
N GLU A 120 29.67 -7.85 9.44
CA GLU A 120 30.00 -6.89 10.50
C GLU A 120 28.92 -5.81 10.63
N LEU A 121 28.39 -5.29 9.52
CA LEU A 121 27.25 -4.36 9.49
C LEU A 121 26.00 -4.97 10.10
N PHE A 122 25.66 -6.22 9.73
CA PHE A 122 24.52 -6.93 10.28
C PHE A 122 24.65 -7.13 11.80
N ALA A 123 25.82 -7.58 12.27
CA ALA A 123 26.07 -7.77 13.70
C ALA A 123 26.03 -6.44 14.48
N ALA A 124 26.51 -5.35 13.89
CA ALA A 124 26.41 -4.02 14.48
C ALA A 124 24.95 -3.56 14.60
N PHE A 125 24.14 -3.78 13.55
CA PHE A 125 22.71 -3.49 13.56
C PHE A 125 21.99 -4.26 14.65
N GLU A 126 22.14 -5.59 14.72
CA GLU A 126 21.51 -6.44 15.74
C GLU A 126 21.86 -5.99 17.16
N ARG A 127 23.12 -5.63 17.40
CA ARG A 127 23.57 -5.11 18.69
C ARG A 127 22.91 -3.77 19.04
N ILE A 128 22.73 -2.87 18.07
CA ILE A 128 22.07 -1.58 18.27
C ILE A 128 20.57 -1.79 18.48
N ALA A 129 19.93 -2.63 17.66
CA ALA A 129 18.52 -2.95 17.75
C ALA A 129 18.19 -3.51 19.13
N LYS A 130 18.99 -4.47 19.62
CA LYS A 130 18.88 -5.00 20.98
C LYS A 130 19.12 -3.95 22.06
N LYS A 131 20.07 -3.02 21.86
CA LYS A 131 20.37 -1.97 22.86
C LYS A 131 19.20 -1.02 23.07
N TYR A 132 18.41 -0.76 22.03
CA TYR A 132 17.32 0.20 22.05
C TYR A 132 15.94 -0.46 21.94
N ASP A 133 15.86 -1.77 22.15
CA ASP A 133 14.63 -2.57 22.05
C ASP A 133 13.86 -2.33 20.73
N LEU A 134 14.59 -2.14 19.63
CA LEU A 134 14.02 -2.03 18.29
C LEU A 134 13.64 -3.44 17.84
N THR A 135 12.42 -3.87 18.16
CA THR A 135 11.86 -5.08 17.57
C THR A 135 11.66 -4.83 16.08
N PRO A 136 12.30 -5.60 15.18
CA PRO A 136 11.97 -5.53 13.76
C PRO A 136 10.47 -5.86 13.63
N HIS A 137 9.71 -5.03 12.91
CA HIS A 137 8.27 -5.22 12.68
C HIS A 137 7.92 -6.46 11.82
N HIS A 138 8.84 -7.43 11.70
CA HIS A 138 8.68 -8.65 10.90
C HIS A 138 8.30 -9.89 11.73
N ALA A 139 8.19 -9.75 13.05
CA ALA A 139 7.54 -10.77 13.85
C ALA A 139 6.04 -10.46 13.86
N GLY A 140 5.29 -11.07 12.94
CA GLY A 140 3.91 -11.41 13.27
C GLY A 140 3.85 -12.13 14.63
N PRO A 141 2.70 -12.16 15.31
CA PRO A 141 2.59 -12.83 16.60
C PRO A 141 3.23 -14.21 16.53
N ALA A 142 4.01 -14.59 17.54
CA ALA A 142 4.56 -15.95 17.62
C ALA A 142 3.39 -16.96 17.53
N PRO A 143 3.60 -18.15 16.93
CA PRO A 143 2.56 -19.18 16.88
C PRO A 143 1.90 -19.38 18.25
N GLY A 144 0.60 -19.14 18.34
CA GLY A 144 -0.18 -19.25 19.59
C GLY A 144 -0.41 -17.96 20.39
N GLN A 145 0.02 -16.78 19.90
CA GLN A 145 -0.31 -15.50 20.56
C GLN A 145 -1.58 -14.80 20.04
N ASP A 146 -2.17 -15.28 18.94
CA ASP A 146 -3.50 -14.84 18.47
C ASP A 146 -4.64 -15.72 19.04
N GLU A 147 -4.28 -16.81 19.73
CA GLU A 147 -5.22 -17.64 20.48
C GLU A 147 -5.47 -17.04 21.86
N THR A 148 -5.98 -15.80 21.89
CA THR A 148 -6.74 -15.39 23.07
C THR A 148 -7.96 -16.28 23.11
N THR A 149 -7.90 -17.26 24.00
CA THR A 149 -9.07 -18.02 24.44
C THR A 149 -10.00 -17.04 25.13
N ASP A 150 -10.82 -16.31 24.36
CA ASP A 150 -12.13 -15.89 24.84
C ASP A 150 -13.01 -17.14 24.95
N SER A 151 -12.64 -17.99 25.90
CA SER A 151 -13.49 -19.01 26.48
C SER A 151 -13.88 -18.50 27.85
N THR A 152 -14.62 -17.39 27.87
CA THR A 152 -15.41 -17.03 29.04
C THR A 152 -16.45 -18.14 29.24
N PRO A 153 -16.40 -18.98 30.28
CA PRO A 153 -17.46 -19.94 30.50
C PRO A 153 -18.69 -19.15 30.95
N ARG A 154 -19.72 -19.11 30.08
CA ARG A 154 -21.07 -18.71 30.51
C ARG A 154 -21.49 -19.65 31.64
N ARG A 155 -21.45 -19.16 32.88
CA ARG A 155 -22.06 -19.83 34.03
C ARG A 155 -23.55 -19.98 33.74
N HIS A 156 -23.97 -21.21 33.46
CA HIS A 156 -25.34 -21.64 33.71
C HIS A 156 -25.43 -22.04 35.17
N THR A 157 -26.13 -21.25 35.97
CA THR A 157 -27.08 -21.68 37.02
C THR A 157 -27.75 -20.43 37.59
#